data_AF-A0A4U0QGQ6-F1
#
_entry.id   AF-A0A4U0QGQ6-F1
#
_cell.length_a   1.000
_cell.length_b   1.000
_cell.length_c   1.000
_cell.angle_alpha   90.00
_cell.angle_beta   90.00
_cell.angle_gamma   90.00
#
_symmetry.space_group_name_H-M   'P 1'
#
loop_
_entity.id
_entity.type
_entity.pdbx_description
1 polymer ?
#
loop_
_entity_poly.entity_id
_entity_poly.type
_entity_poly.pdbx_seq_one_letter_code
_entity_poly.pdbx_strand_id
1 'polypeptide(L)'
;MDLAFLGDSLLADQGSLPGFTASASSHLSNPMVPMPIPQDSLAAGDAVIVTPRTCTWITGMMPQKAAVARDKPLLAQSEHKAELIRADGVTDVHVLTEATESNGVQLIKTV
;
A
#
# COMPACT_ATOMS: atom_id res chain seq x y z
N MET A 1 -2.74 -8.79 -22.43
CA MET A 1 -1.95 -8.62 -21.20
C MET A 1 -2.93 -8.17 -20.16
N ASP A 2 -3.06 -8.93 -19.08
CA ASP A 2 -3.92 -8.53 -17.96
C ASP A 2 -3.09 -7.61 -17.07
N LEU A 3 -3.63 -6.42 -16.78
CA LEU A 3 -2.99 -5.42 -15.91
C LEU A 3 -3.66 -5.46 -14.54
N ALA A 4 -2.88 -5.72 -13.49
CA ALA A 4 -3.38 -5.85 -12.12
C ALA A 4 -2.72 -4.81 -11.20
N PHE A 5 -3.57 -4.05 -10.49
CA PHE A 5 -3.13 -3.09 -9.48
C PHE A 5 -3.48 -3.59 -8.09
N LEU A 6 -2.54 -3.48 -7.15
CA LEU A 6 -2.80 -3.72 -5.73
C LEU A 6 -3.05 -2.38 -5.04
N GLY A 7 -4.29 -2.12 -4.64
CA GLY A 7 -4.68 -0.93 -3.89
C GLY A 7 -4.67 -1.18 -2.38
N ASP A 8 -4.12 -0.25 -1.60
CA ASP A 8 -4.42 -0.03 -0.16
C ASP A 8 -4.56 -1.25 0.74
N SER A 9 -3.74 -2.27 0.49
CA SER A 9 -3.91 -3.56 1.15
C SER A 9 -3.18 -3.59 2.49
N LEU A 10 -3.86 -4.13 3.51
CA LEU A 10 -3.28 -4.47 4.81
C LEU A 10 -2.71 -5.90 4.78
N LEU A 11 -1.44 -6.05 4.40
CA LEU A 11 -0.73 -7.34 4.32
C LEU A 11 -0.09 -7.69 5.67
N ALA A 12 -0.91 -8.17 6.61
CA ALA A 12 -0.45 -8.58 7.92
C ALA A 12 -1.20 -9.83 8.39
N ASP A 13 -0.56 -10.63 9.23
CA ASP A 13 -1.20 -11.76 9.88
C ASP A 13 -2.26 -11.26 10.87
N GLN A 14 -3.34 -12.02 11.03
CA GLN A 14 -4.42 -11.69 11.94
C GLN A 14 -3.88 -11.38 13.35
N GLY A 15 -4.20 -10.20 13.86
CA GLY A 15 -3.85 -9.75 15.21
C GLY A 15 -2.38 -9.38 15.41
N SER A 16 -1.56 -9.28 14.35
CA SER A 16 -0.12 -9.00 14.48
C SER A 16 0.21 -7.54 14.81
N LEU A 17 -0.73 -6.62 14.61
CA LEU A 17 -0.57 -5.19 14.86
C LEU A 17 -1.38 -4.76 16.08
N PRO A 18 -0.85 -3.87 16.95
CA PRO A 18 -1.62 -3.35 18.07
C PRO A 18 -2.83 -2.55 17.60
N GLY A 19 -3.81 -2.41 18.49
CA GLY A 19 -4.95 -1.51 18.29
C GLY A 19 -4.51 -0.05 18.24
N PHE A 20 -5.32 0.79 17.61
CA PHE A 20 -5.02 2.22 17.51
C PHE A 20 -5.32 2.91 18.84
N THR A 21 -4.31 3.53 19.45
CA THR A 21 -4.44 4.31 20.67
C THR A 21 -5.54 5.37 20.51
N ALA A 22 -6.35 5.57 21.56
CA ALA A 22 -7.47 6.50 21.59
C ALA A 22 -8.62 6.22 20.58
N SER A 23 -8.64 5.03 19.95
CA SER A 23 -9.83 4.54 19.25
C SER A 23 -10.78 3.79 20.19
N ALA A 24 -12.06 3.73 19.82
CA ALA A 24 -13.09 3.01 20.59
C ALA A 24 -12.74 1.53 20.83
N SER A 25 -12.00 0.92 19.91
CA SER A 25 -11.56 -0.48 19.95
C SER A 25 -10.04 -0.62 20.13
N SER A 26 -9.42 0.32 20.84
CA SER A 26 -7.96 0.36 21.05
C SER A 26 -7.35 -0.89 21.69
N HIS A 27 -8.15 -1.70 22.36
CA HIS A 27 -7.75 -2.97 22.96
C HIS A 27 -7.73 -4.15 21.98
N LEU A 28 -8.24 -4.00 20.75
CA LEU A 28 -8.26 -5.05 19.74
C LEU A 28 -7.04 -4.93 18.82
N SER A 29 -6.38 -6.06 18.58
CA SER A 29 -5.30 -6.16 17.58
C SER A 29 -5.85 -6.20 16.16
N ASN A 30 -5.06 -5.72 15.20
CA ASN A 30 -5.36 -5.68 13.78
C ASN A 30 -4.37 -6.56 12.97
N PRO A 31 -4.79 -7.10 11.82
CA PRO A 31 -6.15 -7.19 11.31
C PRO A 31 -7.00 -8.14 12.17
N MET A 32 -8.31 -7.92 12.28
CA MET A 32 -9.17 -8.81 13.08
C MET A 32 -9.52 -10.12 12.39
N VAL A 33 -9.23 -10.24 11.09
CA VAL A 33 -9.51 -11.42 10.26
C VAL A 33 -8.24 -11.84 9.51
N PRO A 34 -8.08 -13.13 9.16
CA PRO A 34 -6.95 -13.56 8.36
C PRO A 34 -7.08 -13.07 6.91
N MET A 35 -5.96 -13.07 6.20
CA MET A 35 -5.93 -12.80 4.77
C MET A 35 -6.76 -13.86 4.01
N PRO A 36 -7.57 -13.46 3.01
CA PRO A 36 -8.36 -14.40 2.23
C PRO A 36 -7.51 -15.25 1.26
N ILE A 37 -6.28 -14.79 0.96
CA ILE A 37 -5.29 -15.47 0.12
C ILE A 37 -3.88 -15.27 0.70
N PRO A 38 -2.92 -16.15 0.38
CA PRO A 38 -1.53 -15.99 0.81
C PRO A 38 -0.90 -14.69 0.29
N GLN A 39 -0.01 -14.08 1.08
CA GLN A 39 0.68 -12.84 0.70
C GLN A 39 1.52 -13.01 -0.57
N ASP A 40 2.17 -14.16 -0.75
CA ASP A 40 2.97 -14.48 -1.94
C ASP A 40 2.14 -14.46 -3.24
N SER A 41 0.83 -14.71 -3.16
CA SER A 41 -0.07 -14.65 -4.31
C SER A 41 -0.36 -13.21 -4.76
N LEU A 42 -0.12 -12.22 -3.90
CA LEU A 42 -0.32 -10.80 -4.20
C LEU A 42 0.89 -10.18 -4.90
N ALA A 43 2.03 -10.87 -4.89
CA ALA A 43 3.22 -10.48 -5.64
C ALA A 43 3.08 -10.65 -7.16
N ALA A 44 1.91 -11.00 -7.68
CA ALA A 44 1.66 -11.14 -9.13
C ALA A 44 1.21 -9.85 -9.83
N GLY A 45 0.78 -8.80 -9.10
CA GLY A 45 0.28 -7.56 -9.73
C GLY A 45 1.37 -6.71 -10.38
N ASP A 46 1.05 -5.91 -11.40
CA ASP A 46 2.02 -5.12 -12.17
C ASP A 46 2.49 -3.85 -11.45
N ALA A 47 1.62 -3.25 -10.63
CA ALA A 47 1.94 -2.04 -9.87
C ALA A 47 1.15 -1.97 -8.56
N VAL A 48 1.67 -1.22 -7.59
CA VAL A 48 1.02 -0.98 -6.28
C VAL A 48 0.58 0.47 -6.20
N ILE A 49 -0.70 0.70 -5.91
CA ILE A 49 -1.28 2.04 -5.73
C ILE A 49 -1.50 2.28 -4.24
N VAL A 50 -1.05 3.44 -3.75
CA VAL A 50 -1.20 3.84 -2.33
C VAL A 50 -1.95 5.16 -2.21
N THR A 51 -3.14 5.12 -1.61
CA THR A 51 -4.09 6.25 -1.64
C THR A 51 -4.33 6.93 -0.26
N PRO A 52 -4.86 6.37 0.83
CA PRO A 52 -5.24 7.10 2.05
C PRO A 52 -4.20 7.58 3.07
N ARG A 53 -4.76 8.40 3.98
CA ARG A 53 -4.21 9.51 4.77
C ARG A 53 -4.06 9.18 6.27
N THR A 54 -4.04 7.91 6.67
CA THR A 54 -4.20 7.52 8.10
C THR A 54 -2.97 6.84 8.70
N CYS A 55 -2.76 7.03 10.02
CA CYS A 55 -1.62 6.53 10.80
C CYS A 55 -1.40 5.00 10.79
N THR A 56 -2.34 4.22 10.24
CA THR A 56 -2.32 2.75 10.25
C THR A 56 -1.43 2.13 9.17
N TRP A 57 -0.97 2.95 8.22
CA TRP A 57 -0.45 2.52 6.91
C TRP A 57 1.07 2.49 6.88
N ILE A 58 1.68 3.37 7.67
CA ILE A 58 3.10 3.63 7.66
C ILE A 58 3.77 2.65 8.63
N THR A 59 3.33 2.57 9.89
CA THR A 59 4.07 1.81 10.91
C THR A 59 3.90 0.28 10.88
N GLY A 60 2.77 -0.26 10.43
CA GLY A 60 2.49 -1.71 10.55
C GLY A 60 2.81 -2.55 9.31
N MET A 61 3.14 -1.91 8.19
CA MET A 61 2.96 -2.49 6.85
C MET A 61 4.17 -2.36 5.92
N MET A 62 5.04 -1.40 6.20
CA MET A 62 6.13 -1.05 5.31
C MET A 62 7.11 -2.19 4.99
N PRO A 63 7.50 -3.06 5.93
CA PRO A 63 8.40 -4.17 5.62
C PRO A 63 7.82 -5.13 4.58
N GLN A 64 6.51 -5.38 4.66
CA GLN A 64 5.78 -6.30 3.78
C GLN A 64 5.51 -5.67 2.41
N LYS A 65 5.19 -4.37 2.36
CA LYS A 65 5.07 -3.62 1.10
C LYS A 65 6.40 -3.49 0.37
N ALA A 66 7.50 -3.24 1.09
CA ALA A 66 8.83 -3.25 0.50
C ALA A 66 9.19 -4.64 -0.07
N ALA A 67 8.76 -5.72 0.57
CA ALA A 67 8.95 -7.08 0.03
C ALA A 67 8.15 -7.31 -1.27
N VAL A 68 6.90 -6.85 -1.34
CA VAL A 68 6.03 -7.00 -2.52
C VAL A 68 6.39 -6.02 -3.66
N ALA A 69 6.88 -4.84 -3.32
CA ALA A 69 7.19 -3.75 -4.26
C ALA A 69 8.69 -3.59 -4.54
N ARG A 70 9.55 -4.52 -4.11
CA ARG A 70 11.01 -4.44 -4.27
C ARG A 70 11.45 -4.22 -5.72
N ASP A 71 10.67 -4.74 -6.66
CA ASP A 71 10.95 -4.69 -8.11
C ASP A 71 9.82 -4.03 -8.93
N LYS A 72 8.94 -3.24 -8.29
CA LYS A 72 7.73 -2.69 -8.95
C LYS A 72 7.49 -1.21 -8.66
N PRO A 73 6.94 -0.47 -9.64
CA PRO A 73 6.59 0.92 -9.43
C PRO A 73 5.46 1.05 -8.41
N LEU A 74 5.66 1.96 -7.46
CA LEU A 74 4.65 2.35 -6.50
C LEU A 74 4.11 3.73 -6.86
N LEU A 75 2.78 3.82 -6.96
CA LEU A 75 2.08 5.05 -7.33
C LEU A 75 1.50 5.73 -6.08
N ALA A 76 2.01 6.92 -5.76
CA ALA A 76 1.62 7.72 -4.61
C ALA A 76 0.68 8.88 -5.00
N GLN A 77 -0.32 9.17 -4.16
CA GLN A 77 -1.28 10.25 -4.44
C GLN A 77 -0.67 11.67 -4.41
N SER A 78 0.42 11.90 -3.67
CA SER A 78 1.06 13.21 -3.53
C SER A 78 2.56 13.09 -3.26
N GLU A 79 3.29 14.19 -3.46
CA GLU A 79 4.74 14.23 -3.19
C GLU A 79 5.05 13.91 -1.73
N HIS A 80 4.31 14.49 -0.78
CA HIS A 80 4.50 14.21 0.64
C HIS A 80 4.39 12.71 0.97
N LYS A 81 3.48 11.98 0.31
CA LYS A 81 3.38 10.53 0.47
C LYS A 81 4.56 9.80 -0.16
N ALA A 82 4.97 10.24 -1.35
CA ALA A 82 6.11 9.66 -2.04
C ALA A 82 7.41 9.82 -1.22
N GLU A 83 7.61 10.97 -0.58
CA GLU A 83 8.74 11.21 0.32
C GLU A 83 8.75 10.27 1.51
N LEU A 84 7.61 10.07 2.17
CA LEU A 84 7.50 9.10 3.28
C LEU A 84 7.87 7.69 2.80
N ILE A 85 7.25 7.24 1.71
CA ILE A 85 7.49 5.91 1.13
C ILE A 85 8.97 5.72 0.74
N ARG A 86 9.62 6.76 0.19
CA ARG A 86 11.06 6.73 -0.14
C ARG A 86 11.95 6.71 1.11
N ALA A 87 11.59 7.49 2.14
CA ALA A 87 12.30 7.48 3.42
C ALA A 87 12.27 6.09 4.08
N ASP A 88 11.25 5.30 3.78
CA ASP A 88 11.09 3.93 4.26
C ASP A 88 11.78 2.86 3.37
N GLY A 89 12.53 3.28 2.35
CA GLY A 89 13.44 2.41 1.59
C GLY A 89 12.88 1.88 0.25
N VAL A 90 11.71 2.33 -0.18
CA VAL A 90 11.20 2.01 -1.54
C VAL A 90 11.81 3.00 -2.54
N THR A 91 12.46 2.49 -3.58
CA THR A 91 13.21 3.31 -4.53
C THR A 91 12.41 3.73 -5.77
N ASP A 92 11.47 2.89 -6.22
CA ASP A 92 10.69 3.12 -7.44
C ASP A 92 9.30 3.69 -7.10
N VAL A 93 9.23 5.01 -6.90
CA VAL A 93 8.03 5.70 -6.42
C VAL A 93 7.69 6.89 -7.32
N HIS A 94 6.50 6.84 -7.93
CA HIS A 94 5.97 7.88 -8.80
C HIS A 94 4.73 8.54 -8.20
N VAL A 95 4.60 9.85 -8.39
CA VAL A 95 3.41 10.59 -7.96
C VAL A 95 2.35 10.57 -9.07
N LEU A 96 1.12 10.23 -8.72
CA LEU A 96 -0.03 10.32 -9.62
C LEU A 96 -0.27 11.77 -10.05
N THR A 97 -0.37 11.95 -11.37
CA THR A 97 -0.71 13.19 -12.06
C THR A 97 -2.14 13.13 -12.61
N GLU A 98 -2.60 14.19 -13.29
CA GLU A 98 -3.90 14.21 -13.98
C GLU A 98 -4.01 13.17 -15.11
N ALA A 99 -2.88 12.67 -15.60
CA ALA A 99 -2.80 11.71 -16.70
C ALA A 99 -1.62 10.75 -16.51
N THR A 100 -1.59 10.00 -15.41
CA THR A 100 -0.58 8.94 -15.26
C THR A 100 -0.91 7.77 -16.16
N GLU A 101 0.04 7.32 -16.97
CA GLU A 101 -0.11 6.19 -17.88
C GLU A 101 0.71 5.00 -17.35
N SER A 102 0.10 3.82 -17.39
CA SER A 102 0.75 2.57 -17.00
C SER A 102 0.25 1.46 -17.92
N ASN A 103 1.13 0.94 -18.77
CA ASN A 103 0.88 -0.19 -19.67
C ASN A 103 -0.43 -0.05 -20.49
N GLY A 104 -0.70 1.15 -21.01
CA GLY A 104 -1.88 1.47 -21.81
C GLY A 104 -3.13 1.85 -20.99
N VAL A 105 -3.06 1.86 -19.66
CA VAL A 105 -4.15 2.29 -18.77
C VAL A 105 -3.85 3.68 -18.20
N GLN A 106 -4.85 4.56 -18.27
CA GLN A 106 -4.78 5.90 -17.70
C GLN A 106 -5.35 5.90 -16.28
N LEU A 107 -4.51 6.32 -15.33
CA LEU A 107 -4.85 6.54 -13.93
C LEU A 107 -5.09 8.03 -13.73
N ILE A 108 -6.35 8.39 -13.47
CA ILE A 108 -6.78 9.77 -13.28
C ILE A 108 -6.84 10.05 -11.78
N LYS A 109 -6.01 10.99 -11.33
CA LYS A 109 -6.06 11.48 -9.96
C LYS A 109 -7.33 12.31 -9.75
N THR A 110 -8.20 11.85 -8.86
CA THR A 110 -9.37 12.62 -8.40
C THR A 110 -8.98 13.52 -7.23
N VAL A 111 -9.62 14.69 -7.15
CA VAL A 111 -9.44 15.70 -6.08
C VAL A 111 -9.91 15.21 -4.71
#